data_AF-A0A7S3N3F0-F1
#
_entry.id   AF-A0A7S3N3F0-F1
#
_cell.length_a   1.000
_cell.length_b   1.000
_cell.length_c   1.000
_cell.angle_alpha   90.00
_cell.angle_beta   90.00
_cell.angle_gamma   90.00
#
_symmetry.space_group_name_H-M   'P 1'
#
loop_
_entity.id
_entity.type
_entity.pdbx_description
1 polymer ?
#
loop_
_entity_poly.entity_id
_entity_poly.type
_entity_poly.pdbx_seq_one_letter_code
_entity_poly.pdbx_strand_id
1 'polypeptide(L)'
;MPYINVAGFSMSYPAFQVSAGDGFSLALDASGKVYSCGKGNFGRLGQGHTNSLNTMTEIKWFTNRSLKIRKISAGGRHCIALTDEDFNMENPKLSKPPRAFAWGFGYYHQLGNGRNEDLLEPVELVVGKKGVKH
;
A
#
# COMPACT_ATOMS: atom_id res chain seq x y z
N MET A 1 20.33 0.24 -14.87
CA MET A 1 19.02 0.59 -14.27
C MET A 1 19.29 1.57 -13.13
N PRO A 2 18.83 2.83 -13.17
CA PRO A 2 19.08 3.79 -12.09
C PRO A 2 18.28 3.39 -10.84
N TYR A 3 18.94 3.38 -9.68
CA TYR A 3 18.30 3.18 -8.37
C TYR A 3 18.47 4.43 -7.51
N ILE A 4 17.46 4.73 -6.69
CA ILE A 4 17.50 5.88 -5.78
C ILE A 4 18.04 5.39 -4.42
N ASN A 5 19.12 6.02 -3.98
CA ASN A 5 19.73 5.79 -2.68
C ASN A 5 19.24 6.87 -1.70
N VAL A 6 18.22 6.55 -0.89
CA VAL A 6 17.70 7.47 0.14
C VAL A 6 17.97 6.85 1.52
N ALA A 7 18.35 7.67 2.49
CA ALA A 7 18.44 7.25 3.89
C ALA A 7 17.11 6.61 4.34
N GLY A 8 17.15 5.35 4.75
CA GLY A 8 15.97 4.54 5.10
C GLY A 8 15.81 3.26 4.27
N PHE A 9 16.50 3.15 3.13
CA PHE A 9 16.55 1.92 2.33
C PHE A 9 17.89 1.21 2.54
N SER A 10 17.87 -0.13 2.56
CA SER A 10 19.11 -0.91 2.53
C SER A 10 19.77 -0.76 1.17
N MET A 11 21.09 -0.57 1.12
CA MET A 11 21.88 -0.62 -0.13
C MET A 11 21.67 -1.92 -0.92
N SER A 12 21.25 -2.98 -0.23
CA SER A 12 20.93 -4.28 -0.82
C SER A 12 19.58 -4.31 -1.56
N TYR A 13 18.67 -3.38 -1.24
CA TYR A 13 17.32 -3.30 -1.80
C TYR A 13 16.93 -1.83 -2.05
N PRO A 14 17.38 -1.24 -3.16
CA PRO A 14 17.03 0.14 -3.47
C PRO A 14 15.52 0.31 -3.70
N ALA A 15 15.03 1.53 -3.47
CA ALA A 15 13.71 1.94 -3.94
C ALA A 15 13.69 1.90 -5.47
N PHE A 16 12.75 1.14 -6.05
CA PHE A 16 12.59 1.05 -7.50
C PHE A 16 11.28 1.66 -8.01
N GLN A 17 10.34 1.97 -7.11
CA GLN A 17 9.15 2.76 -7.45
C GLN A 17 8.86 3.78 -6.35
N VAL A 18 8.46 4.98 -6.74
CA VAL A 18 8.02 6.06 -5.84
C VAL A 18 6.68 6.63 -6.32
N SER A 19 5.92 7.20 -5.39
CA SER A 19 4.67 7.91 -5.69
C SER A 19 4.48 9.06 -4.69
N ALA A 20 3.90 10.18 -5.13
CA ALA A 20 3.68 11.35 -4.30
C ALA A 20 2.22 11.77 -4.34
N GLY A 21 1.67 12.15 -3.19
CA GLY A 21 0.33 12.74 -3.07
C GLY A 21 0.37 14.14 -2.45
N ASP A 22 -0.75 14.63 -1.92
CA ASP A 22 -0.85 15.97 -1.31
C ASP A 22 -0.10 16.01 0.04
N GLY A 23 1.20 16.29 -0.01
CA GLY A 23 2.07 16.45 1.16
C GLY A 23 2.54 15.14 1.79
N PHE A 24 2.54 14.04 1.04
CA PHE A 24 3.10 12.76 1.50
C PHE A 24 3.73 12.00 0.32
N SER A 25 4.56 11.01 0.63
CA SER A 25 5.24 10.16 -0.35
C SER A 25 5.14 8.69 0.03
N LEU A 26 5.12 7.85 -0.99
CA LEU A 26 5.26 6.40 -0.91
C LEU A 26 6.50 5.97 -1.66
N ALA A 27 7.14 4.91 -1.19
CA ALA A 27 8.23 4.25 -1.87
C ALA A 27 8.10 2.73 -1.73
N LEU A 28 8.50 2.02 -2.78
CA LEU A 28 8.52 0.57 -2.86
C LEU A 28 9.95 0.13 -3.15
N ASP A 29 10.47 -0.73 -2.27
CA ASP A 29 11.80 -1.31 -2.43
C ASP A 29 11.78 -2.63 -3.19
N ALA A 30 12.97 -3.06 -3.66
CA ALA A 30 13.12 -4.28 -4.45
C ALA A 30 12.77 -5.58 -3.70
N SER A 31 12.59 -5.53 -2.39
CA SER A 31 12.14 -6.68 -1.59
C SER A 31 10.61 -6.78 -1.51
N GLY A 32 9.89 -5.78 -2.03
CA GLY A 32 8.44 -5.70 -2.02
C GLY A 32 7.88 -4.98 -0.79
N LYS A 33 8.71 -4.24 -0.04
CA LYS A 33 8.29 -3.47 1.13
C LYS A 33 7.87 -2.05 0.73
N VAL A 34 6.81 -1.57 1.37
CA VAL A 34 6.29 -0.22 1.17
C VAL A 34 6.66 0.67 2.34
N TYR A 35 7.08 1.88 2.02
CA TYR A 35 7.45 2.93 2.97
C TYR A 35 6.60 4.16 2.71
N SER A 36 6.33 4.92 3.77
CA SER A 36 5.58 6.18 3.68
C SER A 36 6.19 7.26 4.57
N CYS A 37 6.07 8.52 4.14
CA CYS A 37 6.40 9.70 4.94
C CYS A 37 5.55 10.92 4.53
N GLY A 38 5.55 11.97 5.35
CA GLY A 38 4.84 13.23 5.15
C GLY A 38 3.62 13.37 6.06
N LYS A 39 2.57 14.04 5.57
CA LYS A 39 1.31 14.30 6.31
C LYS A 39 0.60 12.98 6.67
N GLY A 40 0.26 12.80 7.94
CA GLY A 40 -0.40 11.60 8.46
C GLY A 40 -1.93 11.60 8.48
N ASN A 41 -2.56 12.77 8.30
CA ASN A 41 -4.01 12.92 8.43
C ASN A 41 -4.79 11.99 7.47
N PHE A 42 -5.95 11.54 7.95
CA PHE A 42 -6.82 10.53 7.31
C PHE A 42 -6.18 9.15 7.17
N GLY A 43 -5.05 8.89 7.84
CA GLY A 43 -4.40 7.58 7.80
C GLY A 43 -3.63 7.29 6.51
N ARG A 44 -3.37 8.30 5.67
CA ARG A 44 -2.76 8.14 4.34
C ARG A 44 -1.37 7.48 4.33
N LEU A 45 -0.70 7.44 5.49
CA LEU A 45 0.59 6.76 5.65
C LEU A 45 0.44 5.25 5.93
N GLY A 46 -0.75 4.75 6.24
CA GLY A 46 -1.03 3.32 6.44
C GLY A 46 -0.47 2.74 7.75
N GLN A 47 -0.13 3.60 8.71
CA GLN A 47 0.59 3.23 9.95
C GLN A 47 -0.33 2.84 11.11
N GLY A 48 -1.66 2.78 10.90
CA GLY A 48 -2.64 2.55 11.96
C GLY A 48 -2.92 3.78 12.84
N HIS A 49 -2.37 4.94 12.47
CA HIS A 49 -2.57 6.21 13.17
C HIS A 49 -2.49 7.41 12.20
N THR A 50 -2.79 8.61 12.70
CA THR A 50 -2.82 9.85 11.89
C THR A 50 -1.60 10.76 12.08
N ASN A 51 -0.58 10.31 12.83
CA ASN A 51 0.66 11.07 13.03
C ASN A 51 1.43 11.27 11.72
N SER A 52 1.99 12.46 11.53
CA SER A 52 2.89 12.74 10.41
C SER A 52 4.28 12.16 10.67
N LEU A 53 4.96 11.75 9.60
CA LEU A 53 6.30 11.15 9.68
C LEU A 53 7.27 11.96 8.81
N ASN A 54 8.45 12.27 9.34
CA ASN A 54 9.47 13.04 8.63
C ASN A 54 10.51 12.17 7.91
N THR A 55 10.46 10.85 8.09
CA THR A 55 11.35 9.88 7.45
C THR A 55 10.56 8.74 6.83
N MET A 56 11.11 8.13 5.78
CA MET A 56 10.52 6.95 5.14
C MET A 56 10.42 5.80 6.15
N THR A 57 9.20 5.44 6.51
CA THR A 57 8.93 4.41 7.52
C THR A 57 8.17 3.26 6.89
N GLU A 58 8.63 2.03 7.15
CA GLU A 58 8.00 0.81 6.63
C GLU A 58 6.54 0.70 7.10
N ILE A 59 5.63 0.41 6.17
CA ILE A 59 4.25 0.03 6.48
C ILE A 59 4.27 -1.45 6.89
N LYS A 60 4.58 -1.71 8.17
CA LYS A 60 4.74 -3.08 8.72
C LYS A 60 3.49 -3.96 8.58
N TRP A 61 2.33 -3.34 8.33
CA TRP A 61 1.08 -4.05 8.10
C TRP A 61 1.19 -5.13 7.00
N PHE A 62 1.94 -4.85 5.92
CA PHE A 62 2.15 -5.80 4.81
C PHE A 62 3.13 -6.91 5.19
N THR A 63 4.28 -6.56 5.78
CA THR A 63 5.33 -7.54 6.13
C THR A 63 4.88 -8.48 7.25
N ASN A 64 4.13 -7.99 8.24
CA ASN A 64 3.53 -8.81 9.28
C ASN A 64 2.50 -9.82 8.74
N ARG A 65 2.01 -9.62 7.50
CA ARG A 65 1.07 -10.52 6.80
C ARG A 65 1.72 -11.29 5.65
N SER A 66 3.06 -11.24 5.55
CA SER A 66 3.82 -11.88 4.48
C SER A 66 3.36 -11.47 3.06
N LEU A 67 2.93 -10.21 2.89
CA LEU A 67 2.50 -9.67 1.61
C LEU A 67 3.65 -8.91 0.96
N LYS A 68 4.00 -9.30 -0.28
CA LYS A 68 4.95 -8.57 -1.12
C LYS A 68 4.21 -7.67 -2.09
N ILE A 69 4.58 -6.39 -2.11
CA ILE A 69 3.97 -5.40 -2.99
C ILE A 69 4.76 -5.29 -4.29
N ARG A 70 4.04 -5.27 -5.41
CA ARG A 70 4.61 -5.12 -6.75
C ARG A 70 4.41 -3.72 -7.31
N LYS A 71 3.30 -3.06 -6.96
CA LYS A 71 3.02 -1.68 -7.39
C LYS A 71 2.35 -0.86 -6.30
N ILE A 72 2.70 0.42 -6.29
CA ILE A 72 2.08 1.45 -5.45
C ILE A 72 1.52 2.59 -6.30
N SER A 73 0.49 3.27 -5.79
CA SER A 73 -0.02 4.52 -6.34
C SER A 73 -0.59 5.40 -5.22
N ALA A 74 -0.20 6.66 -5.19
CA ALA A 74 -0.80 7.69 -4.34
C ALA A 74 -1.77 8.54 -5.15
N GLY A 75 -2.96 8.79 -4.61
CA GLY A 75 -3.82 9.88 -5.01
C GLY A 75 -3.55 11.13 -4.17
N GLY A 76 -4.48 12.09 -4.18
CA GLY A 76 -4.34 13.29 -3.34
C GLY A 76 -4.19 12.96 -1.86
N ARG A 77 -5.09 12.13 -1.31
CA ARG A 77 -5.15 11.82 0.14
C ARG A 77 -5.37 10.34 0.45
N HIS A 78 -5.23 9.48 -0.55
CA HIS A 78 -5.42 8.03 -0.44
C HIS A 78 -4.34 7.30 -1.23
N CYS A 79 -4.25 6.00 -1.00
CA CYS A 79 -3.21 5.14 -1.56
C CYS A 79 -3.83 3.84 -2.03
N ILE A 80 -3.22 3.23 -3.04
CA ILE A 80 -3.52 1.88 -3.49
C ILE A 80 -2.20 1.11 -3.63
N ALA A 81 -2.19 -0.15 -3.20
CA ALA A 81 -1.09 -1.09 -3.43
C ALA A 81 -1.61 -2.37 -4.07
N LEU A 82 -0.77 -2.98 -4.91
CA LEU A 82 -1.05 -4.26 -5.57
C LEU A 82 0.05 -5.26 -5.16
N THR A 83 -0.35 -6.41 -4.65
CA THR A 83 0.61 -7.49 -4.35
C THR A 83 1.17 -8.09 -5.63
N ASP A 84 2.28 -8.81 -5.50
CA ASP A 84 2.71 -9.73 -6.55
C ASP A 84 1.73 -10.91 -6.70
N GLU A 85 1.88 -11.63 -7.81
CA GLU A 85 1.29 -12.96 -7.97
C GLU A 85 2.04 -13.94 -7.07
N ASP A 86 1.30 -14.65 -6.22
CA ASP A 86 1.86 -15.75 -5.42
C ASP A 86 1.79 -17.01 -6.29
N PHE A 87 2.71 -17.15 -7.25
CA PHE A 87 2.74 -18.31 -8.13
C PHE A 87 3.42 -19.49 -7.43
N ASN A 88 2.68 -20.59 -7.24
CA ASN A 88 3.21 -21.80 -6.66
C ASN A 88 3.61 -22.78 -7.77
N MET A 89 4.93 -22.93 -8.00
CA MET A 89 5.47 -23.82 -9.03
C MET A 89 5.19 -25.31 -8.77
N GLU A 90 5.16 -25.73 -7.50
CA GLU A 90 4.92 -27.14 -7.13
C GLU A 90 3.45 -27.52 -7.27
N ASN A 91 2.56 -26.57 -7.01
CA ASN A 91 1.12 -26.74 -7.16
C ASN A 91 0.49 -25.48 -7.75
N PRO A 92 0.38 -25.37 -9.08
CA PRO A 92 -0.18 -24.20 -9.75
C PRO A 92 -1.60 -23.85 -9.27
N LYS A 93 -2.38 -24.82 -8.77
CA LYS A 93 -3.73 -24.59 -8.23
C LYS A 93 -3.73 -23.84 -6.90
N LEU A 94 -2.61 -23.81 -6.19
CA LEU A 94 -2.45 -23.06 -4.94
C LEU A 94 -1.95 -21.63 -5.18
N SER A 95 -1.68 -21.26 -6.44
CA SER A 95 -1.28 -19.91 -6.78
C SER A 95 -2.39 -18.91 -6.45
N LYS A 96 -2.03 -17.75 -5.90
CA LYS A 96 -2.99 -16.69 -5.59
C LYS A 96 -2.83 -15.52 -6.56
N PRO A 97 -3.94 -14.97 -7.07
CA PRO A 97 -3.89 -13.80 -7.93
C PRO A 97 -3.40 -12.58 -7.14
N PRO A 98 -2.99 -11.49 -7.84
CA PRO A 98 -2.68 -10.23 -7.20
C PRO A 98 -3.88 -9.71 -6.41
N ARG A 99 -3.61 -9.18 -5.23
CA ARG A 99 -4.60 -8.56 -4.35
C ARG A 99 -4.34 -7.05 -4.30
N ALA A 100 -5.40 -6.27 -4.38
CA ALA A 100 -5.33 -4.81 -4.27
C ALA A 100 -5.73 -4.37 -2.86
N PHE A 101 -5.09 -3.32 -2.36
CA PHE A 101 -5.35 -2.75 -1.04
C PHE A 101 -5.48 -1.23 -1.16
N ALA A 102 -6.39 -0.63 -0.41
CA ALA A 102 -6.52 0.83 -0.32
C ALA A 102 -6.48 1.31 1.14
N TRP A 103 -5.99 2.53 1.33
CA TRP A 103 -6.03 3.24 2.62
C TRP A 103 -5.97 4.76 2.45
N GLY A 104 -6.21 5.50 3.53
CA GLY A 104 -6.22 6.96 3.55
C GLY A 104 -7.63 7.55 3.62
N PHE A 105 -7.80 8.74 3.05
CA PHE A 105 -9.06 9.49 3.09
C PHE A 105 -10.20 8.73 2.40
N GLY A 106 -11.34 8.59 3.08
CA GLY A 106 -12.47 7.76 2.63
C GLY A 106 -13.73 8.51 2.22
N TYR A 107 -13.85 9.80 2.54
CA TYR A 107 -15.13 10.55 2.47
C TYR A 107 -15.88 10.49 1.13
N TYR A 108 -15.17 10.36 0.00
CA TYR A 108 -15.76 10.29 -1.34
C TYR A 108 -15.86 8.85 -1.88
N HIS A 109 -15.78 7.83 -1.02
CA HIS A 109 -15.78 6.41 -1.40
C HIS A 109 -14.62 6.00 -2.33
N GLN A 110 -13.58 6.81 -2.46
CA GLN A 110 -12.43 6.59 -3.34
C GLN A 110 -11.57 5.37 -2.93
N LEU A 111 -11.78 4.86 -1.73
CA LEU A 111 -11.13 3.65 -1.25
C LEU A 111 -11.77 2.38 -1.82
N GLY A 112 -12.94 2.48 -2.45
CA GLY A 112 -13.55 1.35 -3.18
C GLY A 112 -13.97 0.16 -2.31
N ASN A 113 -14.03 0.32 -0.98
CA ASN A 113 -14.42 -0.73 -0.03
C ASN A 113 -15.92 -0.67 0.36
N GLY A 114 -16.71 0.15 -0.32
CA GLY A 114 -18.14 0.36 -0.03
C GLY A 114 -18.43 1.20 1.21
N ARG A 115 -17.42 1.84 1.81
CA ARG A 115 -17.55 2.73 2.98
C ARG A 115 -17.02 4.13 2.64
N ASN A 116 -17.33 5.11 3.48
CA ASN A 116 -16.81 6.48 3.38
C ASN A 116 -15.88 6.86 4.54
N GLU A 117 -15.54 5.91 5.39
CA GLU A 117 -14.64 6.09 6.53
C GLU A 117 -13.19 6.10 6.08
N ASP A 118 -12.37 6.91 6.76
CA ASP A 118 -10.93 6.87 6.59
C ASP A 118 -10.36 5.52 7.02
N LEU A 119 -9.40 5.02 6.25
CA LEU A 119 -8.70 3.79 6.57
C LEU A 119 -7.28 4.09 7.03
N LEU A 120 -7.02 3.85 8.31
CA LEU A 120 -5.71 4.08 8.93
C LEU A 120 -4.68 3.00 8.58
N GLU A 121 -5.15 1.86 8.11
CA GLU A 121 -4.36 0.72 7.66
C GLU A 121 -4.85 0.24 6.28
N PRO A 122 -4.00 -0.44 5.49
CA PRO A 122 -4.43 -1.08 4.25
C PRO A 122 -5.61 -2.04 4.44
N VAL A 123 -6.63 -1.91 3.59
CA VAL A 123 -7.75 -2.85 3.50
C VAL A 123 -7.80 -3.44 2.11
N GLU A 124 -7.98 -4.76 2.03
CA GLU A 124 -8.11 -5.47 0.77
C GLU A 124 -9.38 -5.05 0.02
N LEU A 125 -9.22 -4.77 -1.28
CA LEU A 125 -10.31 -4.54 -2.21
C LEU A 125 -10.79 -5.87 -2.75
N VAL A 126 -11.97 -6.30 -2.30
CA VAL A 126 -12.62 -7.52 -2.81
C VAL A 126 -13.58 -7.12 -3.93
N VAL A 127 -13.22 -7.46 -5.17
CA VAL A 127 -14.11 -7.27 -6.31
C VAL A 127 -15.26 -8.29 -6.23
N GLY A 128 -16.50 -7.82 -6.19
CA GLY A 128 -17.66 -8.63 -6.58
C GLY A 128 -18.28 -9.57 -5.52
N LYS A 129 -18.51 -9.13 -4.27
CA LYS A 129 -19.63 -9.71 -3.51
C LYS A 129 -20.92 -8.99 -3.91
N LYS A 130 -21.71 -9.67 -4.75
CA LYS A 130 -23.07 -9.29 -5.18
C LYS A 130 -23.90 -8.76 -4.00
N GLY A 131 -24.47 -7.57 -4.18
CA GLY A 131 -25.79 -7.12 -3.72
C GLY A 131 -26.20 -7.43 -2.29
N VAL A 132 -26.18 -6.41 -1.44
CA VAL A 132 -27.19 -6.31 -0.37
C VAL A 132 -28.51 -6.02 -1.08
N LYS A 133 -29.42 -7.00 -1.13
CA LYS A 133 -30.80 -6.77 -1.51
C LYS A 133 -31.44 -5.86 -0.45
N HIS A 134 -32.12 -4.81 -0.90
CA HIS A 134 -33.10 -4.08 -0.11
C HIS A 134 -34.24 -5.00 0.31
#